data_AF-A0A950RFP1-F1
#
_entry.id   AF-A0A950RFP1-F1
#
_cell.length_a   1.000
_cell.length_b   1.000
_cell.length_c   1.000
_cell.angle_alpha   90.00
_cell.angle_beta   90.00
_cell.angle_gamma   90.00
#
_symmetry.space_group_name_H-M   'P 1'
#
loop_
_entity.id
_entity.type
_entity.pdbx_description
1 polymer ?
#
loop_
_entity_poly.entity_id
_entity_poly.type
_entity_poly.pdbx_seq_one_letter_code
_entity_poly.pdbx_strand_id
1 'polypeptide(L)'
;MRKLLFVPAALALAALAGTASAQRPSQAQADAIRQSCRADYQAHCADVPTGGQAALQCLQRNAASLSPPCQQSLAAIGGAPPPHTAMAAPPTSMREKAAMLRRSCAMDYRALCRGVQPGGGRALACLQDNSQSLSPRCRDALMAAQGGR
;
A
#
# COMPACT_ATOMS: atom_id res chain seq x y z
N MET A 1 -19.35 68.12 -5.48
CA MET A 1 -20.69 68.29 -4.87
C MET A 1 -21.28 66.92 -4.63
N ARG A 2 -21.84 66.72 -3.43
CA ARG A 2 -22.21 65.44 -2.82
C ARG A 2 -23.68 65.14 -3.16
N LYS A 3 -23.95 64.03 -3.86
CA LYS A 3 -25.28 63.42 -3.92
C LYS A 3 -25.17 61.97 -3.48
N LEU A 4 -25.25 61.77 -2.16
CA LEU A 4 -25.72 60.53 -1.55
C LEU A 4 -27.25 60.58 -1.56
N LEU A 5 -27.91 59.59 -2.17
CA LEU A 5 -29.31 59.19 -1.95
C LEU A 5 -29.39 57.71 -2.40
N PHE A 6 -29.20 56.75 -1.49
CA PHE A 6 -30.25 55.94 -0.82
C PHE A 6 -31.15 55.13 -1.77
N VAL A 7 -30.86 53.83 -1.93
CA VAL A 7 -31.77 52.76 -2.41
C VAL A 7 -31.35 51.45 -1.67
N PRO A 8 -32.31 50.61 -1.24
CA PRO A 8 -32.29 50.00 0.09
C PRO A 8 -31.56 48.65 0.18
N ALA A 9 -31.43 48.20 1.44
CA ALA A 9 -31.01 46.88 1.84
C ALA A 9 -31.64 45.76 0.99
N ALA A 10 -30.80 45.09 0.19
CA ALA A 10 -30.98 43.70 -0.15
C ALA A 10 -29.85 42.93 0.54
N LEU A 11 -30.21 42.21 1.61
CA LEU A 11 -29.40 41.11 2.12
C LEU A 11 -29.19 40.12 0.97
N ALA A 12 -28.07 40.22 0.26
CA ALA A 12 -27.53 39.11 -0.48
C ALA A 12 -26.52 38.41 0.43
N LEU A 13 -26.97 37.37 1.14
CA LEU A 13 -26.10 36.33 1.66
C LEU A 13 -25.40 35.69 0.45
N ALA A 14 -24.25 36.25 0.05
CA ALA A 14 -23.37 35.62 -0.91
C ALA A 14 -22.66 34.46 -0.20
N ALA A 15 -23.04 33.26 -0.62
CA ALA A 15 -22.64 31.96 -0.11
C ALA A 15 -21.14 31.84 0.23
N LEU A 16 -20.86 31.18 1.35
CA LEU A 16 -19.57 30.60 1.68
C LEU A 16 -19.12 29.72 0.50
N ALA A 17 -18.17 30.22 -0.28
CA ALA A 17 -17.42 29.40 -1.23
C ALA A 17 -16.54 28.44 -0.43
N GLY A 18 -17.12 27.31 -0.01
CA GLY A 18 -16.36 26.17 0.45
C GLY A 18 -15.50 25.68 -0.71
N THR A 19 -14.20 25.92 -0.65
CA THR A 19 -13.23 25.26 -1.52
C THR A 19 -13.20 23.79 -1.15
N ALA A 20 -14.12 23.00 -1.70
CA ALA A 20 -14.01 21.56 -1.75
C ALA A 20 -12.80 21.24 -2.63
N SER A 21 -11.64 21.05 -2.01
CA SER A 21 -10.47 20.53 -2.71
C SER A 21 -10.79 19.12 -3.17
N ALA A 22 -11.11 18.95 -4.46
CA ALA A 22 -10.80 17.71 -5.14
C ALA A 22 -9.28 17.54 -5.06
N GLN A 23 -8.82 16.90 -3.98
CA GLN A 23 -7.40 16.75 -3.67
C GLN A 23 -6.77 15.90 -4.76
N ARG A 24 -6.21 16.59 -5.77
CA ARG A 24 -5.23 15.98 -6.64
C ARG A 24 -4.12 15.43 -5.74
N PRO A 25 -3.67 14.19 -5.95
CA PRO A 25 -2.52 13.67 -5.23
C PRO A 25 -1.36 14.66 -5.38
N SER A 26 -0.69 14.96 -4.27
CA SER A 26 0.54 15.74 -4.29
C SER A 26 1.55 15.11 -5.25
N GLN A 27 2.51 15.88 -5.77
CA GLN A 27 3.52 15.31 -6.66
C GLN A 27 4.28 14.15 -6.01
N ALA A 28 4.60 14.26 -4.70
CA ALA A 28 5.21 13.18 -3.95
C ALA A 28 4.34 11.89 -3.93
N GLN A 29 3.01 12.02 -3.78
CA GLN A 29 2.11 10.88 -3.89
C GLN A 29 2.11 10.29 -5.30
N ALA A 30 1.98 11.14 -6.33
CA ALA A 30 2.04 10.71 -7.73
C ALA A 30 3.34 9.97 -8.06
N ASP A 31 4.46 10.39 -7.48
CA ASP A 31 5.77 9.75 -7.66
C ASP A 31 5.85 8.40 -6.97
N ALA A 32 5.36 8.30 -5.73
CA ALA A 32 5.28 7.05 -4.99
C ALA A 32 4.43 6.00 -5.72
N ILE A 33 3.30 6.40 -6.30
CA ILE A 33 2.43 5.51 -7.09
C ILE A 33 3.16 5.03 -8.35
N ARG A 34 3.86 5.93 -9.06
CA ARG A 34 4.65 5.54 -10.25
C ARG A 34 5.76 4.54 -9.91
N GLN A 35 6.37 4.65 -8.73
CA GLN A 35 7.37 3.69 -8.28
C GLN A 35 6.75 2.31 -8.03
N SER A 36 5.63 2.25 -7.29
CA SER A 36 4.94 1.00 -6.99
C SER A 36 4.31 0.31 -8.21
N CYS A 37 3.94 1.07 -9.23
CA CYS A 37 3.23 0.58 -10.41
C CYS A 37 4.12 0.43 -11.66
N ARG A 38 5.44 0.57 -11.55
CA ARG A 38 6.32 0.65 -12.73
C ARG A 38 6.27 -0.61 -13.61
N ALA A 39 6.40 -1.78 -13.01
CA ALA A 39 6.38 -3.06 -13.73
C ALA A 39 4.99 -3.33 -14.33
N ASP A 40 3.94 -3.06 -13.56
CA ASP A 40 2.55 -3.20 -13.97
C ASP A 40 2.20 -2.29 -15.16
N TYR A 41 2.70 -1.05 -15.13
CA TYR A 41 2.51 -0.11 -16.22
C TYR A 41 3.14 -0.61 -17.52
N GLN A 42 4.35 -1.17 -17.45
CA GLN A 42 5.02 -1.74 -18.63
C GLN A 42 4.28 -2.96 -19.17
N ALA A 43 3.67 -3.77 -18.30
CA ALA A 43 2.94 -4.97 -18.70
C ALA A 43 1.55 -4.67 -19.28
N HIS A 44 0.87 -3.63 -18.79
CA HIS A 44 -0.55 -3.40 -19.08
C HIS A 44 -0.88 -2.06 -19.74
N CYS A 45 0.06 -1.11 -19.76
CA CYS A 45 -0.18 0.29 -20.15
C CYS A 45 0.96 0.89 -21.01
N ALA A 46 1.80 0.08 -21.66
CA ALA A 46 2.99 0.54 -22.37
C ALA A 46 2.72 1.54 -23.51
N ASP A 47 1.52 1.49 -24.11
CA ASP A 47 1.11 2.39 -25.20
C ASP A 47 0.59 3.75 -24.71
N VAL A 48 0.49 3.94 -23.40
CA VAL A 48 0.05 5.20 -22.79
C VAL A 48 1.28 6.05 -22.47
N PRO A 49 1.21 7.38 -22.58
CA PRO A 49 2.27 8.25 -22.06
C PRO A 49 2.40 8.11 -20.55
N THR A 50 3.64 7.95 -20.06
CA THR A 50 3.91 7.85 -18.62
C THR A 50 3.61 9.17 -17.91
N GLY A 51 3.04 9.06 -16.71
CA GLY A 51 2.66 10.23 -15.90
C GLY A 51 1.31 10.83 -16.30
N GLY A 52 0.78 11.67 -15.41
CA GLY A 52 -0.51 12.34 -15.61
C GLY A 52 -1.73 11.40 -15.50
N GLN A 53 -2.87 11.92 -15.94
CA GLN A 53 -4.17 11.26 -15.77
C GLN A 53 -4.38 10.07 -16.71
N ALA A 54 -3.82 10.10 -17.93
CA ALA A 54 -3.95 9.00 -18.89
C ALA A 54 -3.32 7.71 -18.34
N ALA A 55 -2.12 7.81 -17.77
CA ALA A 55 -1.43 6.68 -17.13
C ALA A 55 -2.22 6.12 -15.93
N LEU A 56 -2.71 7.01 -15.06
CA LEU A 56 -3.52 6.61 -13.90
C LEU A 56 -4.82 5.92 -14.33
N GLN A 57 -5.48 6.42 -15.37
CA GLN A 57 -6.72 5.84 -15.85
C GLN A 57 -6.52 4.46 -16.49
N CYS A 58 -5.40 4.25 -17.21
CA CYS A 58 -5.04 2.92 -17.71
C CYS A 58 -4.81 1.92 -16.58
N LEU A 59 -4.04 2.32 -15.56
CA LEU A 59 -3.80 1.49 -14.37
C LEU A 59 -5.10 1.17 -13.61
N GLN A 60 -6.00 2.15 -13.46
CA GLN A 60 -7.29 1.94 -12.81
C GLN A 60 -8.18 0.95 -13.57
N ARG A 61 -8.23 1.01 -14.91
CA ARG A 61 -9.01 0.06 -15.73
C ARG A 61 -8.46 -1.36 -15.63
N ASN A 62 -7.15 -1.50 -15.42
CA ASN A 62 -6.47 -2.78 -15.30
C ASN A 62 -6.26 -3.21 -13.84
N ALA A 63 -6.81 -2.49 -12.85
CA ALA A 63 -6.47 -2.64 -11.44
C ALA A 63 -6.52 -4.10 -10.95
N ALA A 64 -7.54 -4.87 -11.36
CA ALA A 64 -7.69 -6.28 -10.98
C ALA A 64 -6.54 -7.20 -11.48
N SER A 65 -5.87 -6.80 -12.57
CA SER A 65 -4.77 -7.55 -13.19
C SER A 65 -3.39 -7.07 -12.72
N LEU A 66 -3.31 -5.96 -11.98
CA LEU A 66 -2.04 -5.42 -11.52
C LEU A 66 -1.53 -6.14 -10.27
N SER A 67 -0.24 -5.95 -10.00
CA SER A 67 0.40 -6.45 -8.80
C SER A 67 -0.25 -5.90 -7.52
N PRO A 68 -0.24 -6.67 -6.43
CA PRO A 68 -0.73 -6.20 -5.14
C PRO A 68 -0.19 -4.86 -4.63
N PRO A 69 1.12 -4.53 -4.74
CA PRO A 69 1.61 -3.22 -4.31
C PRO A 69 1.06 -2.07 -5.17
N CYS A 70 0.85 -2.28 -6.48
CA CYS A 70 0.27 -1.27 -7.34
C CYS A 70 -1.23 -1.06 -7.03
N GLN A 71 -1.99 -2.14 -6.82
CA GLN A 71 -3.40 -2.08 -6.43
C GLN A 71 -3.61 -1.27 -5.13
N GLN A 72 -2.79 -1.52 -4.11
CA GLN A 72 -2.85 -0.81 -2.84
C GLN A 72 -2.54 0.69 -3.03
N SER A 73 -1.55 1.00 -3.87
CA SER A 73 -1.17 2.38 -4.17
C SER A 73 -2.27 3.14 -4.93
N LEU A 74 -3.03 2.47 -5.80
CA LEU A 74 -4.16 3.05 -6.53
C LEU A 74 -5.40 3.27 -5.64
N ALA A 75 -5.67 2.34 -4.73
CA ALA A 75 -6.81 2.42 -3.81
C ALA A 75 -6.72 3.64 -2.87
N ALA A 76 -5.52 4.02 -2.45
CA ALA A 76 -5.28 5.16 -1.57
C ALA A 76 -5.62 6.54 -2.19
N ILE A 77 -5.80 6.62 -3.52
CA ILE A 77 -6.06 7.88 -4.25
C ILE A 77 -7.54 8.02 -4.61
N GLY A 78 -8.29 6.91 -4.68
CA GLY A 78 -9.67 6.87 -5.16
C GLY A 78 -10.71 7.49 -4.21
N GLY A 79 -10.29 8.19 -3.15
CA GLY A 79 -11.20 8.81 -2.18
C GLY A 79 -12.01 7.82 -1.34
N ALA A 80 -11.78 6.52 -1.48
CA ALA A 80 -12.28 5.55 -0.53
C ALA A 80 -11.36 5.58 0.70
N PRO A 81 -11.85 5.94 1.91
CA PRO A 81 -11.12 5.58 3.10
C PRO A 81 -10.87 4.07 3.02
N PRO A 82 -9.66 3.56 3.33
CA PRO A 82 -9.50 2.13 3.51
C PRO A 82 -10.59 1.67 4.49
N PRO A 83 -11.13 0.45 4.35
CA PRO A 83 -12.07 -0.08 5.32
C PRO A 83 -11.32 -0.26 6.65
N HIS A 84 -11.14 0.80 7.42
CA HIS A 84 -10.68 0.76 8.78
C HIS A 84 -11.78 0.28 9.74
N THR A 85 -12.94 -0.13 9.20
CA THR A 85 -14.00 -0.82 9.95
C THR A 85 -14.33 -2.22 9.43
N ALA A 86 -13.59 -2.78 8.47
CA ALA A 86 -13.74 -4.19 8.13
C ALA A 86 -12.39 -4.83 7.81
N MET A 87 -12.10 -5.88 8.56
CA MET A 87 -10.96 -6.78 8.43
C MET A 87 -10.83 -7.33 6.99
N ALA A 88 -10.12 -6.62 6.12
CA ALA A 88 -9.58 -7.16 4.88
C ALA A 88 -8.06 -7.04 4.95
N ALA A 89 -7.40 -8.12 5.36
CA ALA A 89 -5.94 -8.17 5.41
C ALA A 89 -5.39 -7.96 3.98
N PRO A 90 -4.40 -7.07 3.78
CA PRO A 90 -3.67 -7.00 2.51
C PRO A 90 -2.97 -8.34 2.26
N PRO A 91 -2.62 -8.70 1.00
CA PRO A 91 -1.89 -9.92 0.69
C PRO A 91 -0.61 -9.99 1.53
N THR A 92 -0.68 -10.82 2.57
CA THR A 92 0.32 -11.03 3.62
C THR A 92 0.92 -9.74 4.17
N SER A 93 0.20 -9.07 5.08
CA SER A 93 0.83 -8.06 5.93
C SER A 93 2.15 -8.60 6.52
N MET A 94 3.14 -7.74 6.80
CA MET A 94 4.40 -8.19 7.43
C MET A 94 4.15 -8.97 8.73
N ARG A 95 3.08 -8.62 9.45
CA ARG A 95 2.60 -9.34 10.63
C ARG A 95 2.12 -10.76 10.30
N GLU A 96 1.42 -10.92 9.19
CA GLU A 96 0.95 -12.22 8.69
C GLU A 96 2.09 -13.08 8.16
N LYS A 97 3.04 -12.51 7.40
CA LYS A 97 4.28 -13.19 7.00
C LYS A 97 5.05 -13.68 8.23
N ALA A 98 5.18 -12.83 9.25
CA ALA A 98 5.83 -13.21 10.51
C ALA A 98 5.05 -14.29 11.29
N ALA A 99 3.71 -14.25 11.26
CA ALA A 99 2.88 -15.30 11.85
C ALA A 99 3.01 -16.62 11.08
N MET A 100 3.10 -16.56 9.76
CA MET A 100 3.35 -17.71 8.87
C MET A 100 4.69 -18.36 9.15
N LEU A 101 5.74 -17.57 9.28
CA LEU A 101 7.05 -18.07 9.63
C LEU A 101 7.03 -18.77 11.00
N ARG A 102 6.43 -18.10 12.00
CA ARG A 102 6.33 -18.65 13.36
C ARG A 102 5.60 -19.98 13.40
N ARG A 103 4.46 -20.12 12.71
CA ARG A 103 3.71 -21.39 12.68
C ARG A 103 4.45 -22.49 11.90
N SER A 104 5.08 -22.16 10.78
CA SER A 104 5.73 -23.15 9.92
C SER A 104 7.06 -23.66 10.49
N CYS A 105 7.75 -22.82 11.26
CA CYS A 105 9.07 -23.13 11.83
C CYS A 105 9.03 -23.43 13.33
N ALA A 106 7.86 -23.54 13.97
CA ALA A 106 7.76 -23.69 15.43
C ALA A 106 8.44 -24.96 15.98
N MET A 107 8.40 -26.06 15.23
CA MET A 107 9.05 -27.31 15.61
C MET A 107 10.56 -27.21 15.43
N ASP A 108 11.00 -26.76 14.26
CA ASP A 108 12.42 -26.58 13.93
C ASP A 108 13.10 -25.61 14.90
N TYR A 109 12.44 -24.49 15.21
CA TYR A 109 12.94 -23.52 16.18
C TYR A 109 13.12 -24.14 17.57
N ARG A 110 12.17 -24.96 18.03
CA ARG A 110 12.27 -25.62 19.34
C ARG A 110 13.33 -26.71 19.38
N ALA A 111 13.63 -27.34 18.25
CA ALA A 111 14.64 -28.39 18.15
C ALA A 111 16.06 -27.81 18.00
N LEU A 112 16.21 -26.79 17.15
CA LEU A 112 17.51 -26.31 16.67
C LEU A 112 17.93 -24.97 17.31
N CYS A 113 16.97 -24.16 17.77
CA CYS A 113 17.20 -22.79 18.27
C CYS A 113 16.86 -22.63 19.75
N ARG A 114 17.05 -23.68 20.56
CA ARG A 114 16.83 -23.61 22.02
C ARG A 114 17.68 -22.51 22.64
N GLY A 115 17.05 -21.64 23.44
CA GLY A 115 17.72 -20.51 24.10
C GLY A 115 17.78 -19.22 23.27
N VAL A 116 17.39 -19.24 21.99
CA VAL A 116 17.26 -18.00 21.21
C VAL A 116 16.00 -17.27 21.65
N GLN A 117 16.13 -15.98 22.00
CA GLN A 117 14.97 -15.14 22.33
C GLN A 117 14.33 -14.62 21.04
N PRO A 118 13.04 -14.86 20.78
CA PRO A 118 12.36 -14.30 19.61
C PRO A 118 12.38 -12.77 19.62
N GLY A 119 12.33 -12.16 18.42
CA GLY A 119 12.39 -10.71 18.22
C GLY A 119 13.71 -10.23 17.58
N GLY A 120 13.67 -9.03 16.99
CA GLY A 120 14.85 -8.39 16.38
C GLY A 120 15.54 -9.20 15.29
N GLY A 121 14.85 -10.16 14.65
CA GLY A 121 15.43 -11.02 13.61
C GLY A 121 16.25 -12.22 14.12
N ARG A 122 16.53 -12.34 15.44
CA ARG A 122 17.38 -13.42 15.99
C ARG A 122 16.87 -14.82 15.70
N ALA A 123 15.56 -15.02 15.82
CA ALA A 123 14.94 -16.31 15.52
C ALA A 123 15.07 -16.69 14.04
N LEU A 124 15.02 -15.70 13.15
CA LEU A 124 15.22 -15.90 11.72
C LEU A 124 16.67 -16.24 11.41
N ALA A 125 17.63 -15.54 12.03
CA ALA A 125 19.06 -15.83 11.88
C ALA A 125 19.40 -17.26 12.29
N CYS A 126 18.95 -17.70 13.49
CA CYS A 126 19.20 -19.07 13.92
C CYS A 126 18.59 -20.12 12.98
N LEU A 127 17.38 -19.89 12.47
CA LEU A 127 16.76 -20.80 11.50
C LEU A 127 17.54 -20.83 10.17
N GLN A 128 18.10 -19.69 9.73
CA GLN A 128 18.93 -19.60 8.53
C GLN A 128 20.26 -20.36 8.70
N ASP A 129 20.92 -20.22 9.85
CA ASP A 129 22.16 -20.94 10.18
C ASP A 129 21.94 -22.45 10.21
N ASN A 130 20.73 -22.90 10.56
CA ASN A 130 20.34 -24.31 10.58
C ASN A 130 19.54 -24.75 9.35
N SER A 131 19.58 -23.99 8.25
CA SER A 131 18.73 -24.18 7.05
C SER A 131 18.72 -25.61 6.47
N GLN A 132 19.86 -26.28 6.53
CA GLN A 132 20.03 -27.66 6.07
C GLN A 132 19.26 -28.68 6.93
N SER A 133 19.10 -28.39 8.22
CA SER A 133 18.45 -29.28 9.19
C SER A 133 16.98 -28.97 9.42
N LEU A 134 16.44 -27.92 8.79
CA LEU A 134 15.04 -27.56 8.91
C LEU A 134 14.11 -28.64 8.31
N SER A 135 12.85 -28.60 8.69
CA SER A 135 11.78 -29.28 7.96
C SER A 135 11.56 -28.66 6.58
N PRO A 136 11.06 -29.42 5.59
CA PRO A 136 10.68 -28.89 4.28
C PRO A 136 9.72 -27.70 4.41
N ARG A 137 8.71 -27.84 5.28
CA ARG A 137 7.71 -26.81 5.54
C ARG A 137 8.31 -25.48 6.04
N CYS A 138 9.32 -25.55 6.91
CA CYS A 138 9.98 -24.34 7.40
C CYS A 138 10.90 -23.72 6.34
N ARG A 139 11.62 -24.53 5.55
CA ARG A 139 12.41 -24.03 4.41
C ARG A 139 11.55 -23.28 3.40
N ASP A 140 10.43 -23.84 2.99
CA ASP A 140 9.54 -23.22 2.01
C ASP A 140 9.00 -21.88 2.53
N ALA A 141 8.60 -21.83 3.80
CA ALA A 141 8.15 -20.60 4.44
C ALA A 141 9.26 -19.53 4.52
N LEU A 142 10.51 -19.94 4.78
CA LEU A 142 11.65 -19.03 4.79
C LEU A 142 11.96 -18.47 3.41
N MET A 143 11.91 -19.29 2.34
CA MET A 143 12.11 -18.83 0.97
C MET A 143 11.00 -17.86 0.53
N ALA A 144 9.74 -18.21 0.81
CA ALA A 144 8.59 -17.36 0.49
C ALA A 144 8.64 -16.00 1.19
N ALA A 145 9.23 -15.94 2.39
CA ALA A 145 9.41 -14.69 3.13
C ALA A 145 10.57 -13.81 2.60
N GLN A 146 11.55 -14.41 1.91
CA GLN A 146 12.75 -13.73 1.41
C GLN A 146 12.59 -13.21 -0.04
N GLY A 147 11.79 -13.88 -0.88
CA GLY A 147 11.60 -13.57 -2.31
C GLY A 147 10.73 -12.34 -2.63
N GLY A 148 10.53 -11.43 -1.67
CA GLY A 148 9.71 -10.22 -1.85
C GLY A 148 10.48 -8.91 -1.61
N ARG A 149 11.80 -8.92 -1.80
CA ARG A 149 12.65 -7.72 -1.78
C ARG A 149 12.82 -7.16 -3.18
#